data_AF-A0A8T7BY44-F1
#
_entry.id   AF-A0A8T7BY44-F1
#
_cell.length_a   1.000
_cell.length_b   1.000
_cell.length_c   1.000
_cell.angle_alpha   90.00
_cell.angle_beta   90.00
_cell.angle_gamma   90.00
#
_symmetry.space_group_name_H-M   'P 1'
#
loop_
_entity.id
_entity.type
_entity.pdbx_description
1 polymer ?
#
loop_
_entity_poly.entity_id
_entity_poly.type
_entity_poly.pdbx_seq_one_letter_code
_entity_poly.pdbx_strand_id
1 'polypeptide(L)'
;HRTNADGTVTDLVSPIASLIKAVLTIFVLMAVLQFFGLTDVLEPLKQMVTKFTSAVPNIVGAGIITYAGWIIAKIVSELVGIALGKVDEQLAAKTGNSDLKVSKFGSAFLFAAIFLPIVVAALGVLDIPAISDPASAMIKKLMAAVPNIIGAGIILLVAYLVAKFVVFMLSSLLRGMNADALPAKLGAQGLFTETFTLTSFVGGAIMFFSMLAAATAAVNVLGIDIISTIFAHVLDFGGGLLIGGVILIIGNFLSTIAYDKLSASGSRGMANIARVAILGLVLAMGLKSMGLADNIVNMAFGFTIGSVAIATALAFGLGGREAAKTVANNWASKITRQ
;
A
#
# COMPACT_ATOMS: atom_id res chain seq x y z
N HIS A 1 -24.03 -19.79 36.15
CA HIS A 1 -24.50 -18.91 37.24
C HIS A 1 -23.62 -17.68 37.31
N ARG A 2 -24.12 -16.52 36.89
CA ARG A 2 -23.50 -15.22 37.16
C ARG A 2 -24.52 -14.39 37.91
N THR A 3 -24.26 -14.16 39.19
CA THR A 3 -25.03 -13.28 40.07
C THR A 3 -24.65 -11.84 39.75
N ASN A 4 -25.64 -10.99 39.48
CA ASN A 4 -25.42 -9.55 39.43
C ASN A 4 -25.29 -9.00 40.86
N ALA A 5 -24.75 -7.77 40.99
CA ALA A 5 -24.39 -7.12 42.26
C ALA A 5 -25.59 -6.87 43.22
N ASP A 6 -26.81 -7.09 42.74
CA ASP A 6 -28.10 -6.95 43.41
C ASP A 6 -28.71 -8.30 43.86
N GLY A 7 -27.98 -9.42 43.70
CA GLY A 7 -28.40 -10.74 44.22
C GLY A 7 -29.53 -11.41 43.43
N THR A 8 -29.98 -10.82 42.32
CA THR A 8 -30.98 -11.41 41.44
C THR A 8 -30.34 -12.46 40.52
N VAL A 9 -30.89 -13.67 40.54
CA VAL A 9 -30.53 -14.74 39.61
C VAL A 9 -31.20 -14.42 38.28
N THR A 10 -30.44 -14.34 37.20
CA THR A 10 -31.01 -14.35 35.84
C THR A 10 -31.60 -15.72 35.59
N ASP A 11 -32.84 -15.93 36.02
CA ASP A 11 -33.60 -17.15 35.78
C ASP A 11 -33.95 -17.21 34.30
N LEU A 12 -33.14 -17.91 33.50
CA LEU A 12 -33.49 -18.27 32.11
C LEU A 12 -34.80 -19.07 32.04
N VAL A 13 -35.24 -19.63 33.17
CA VAL A 13 -36.50 -20.37 33.31
C VAL A 13 -37.72 -19.45 33.13
N SER A 14 -37.66 -18.21 33.60
CA SER A 14 -38.81 -17.27 33.53
C SER A 14 -39.15 -16.84 32.08
N PRO A 15 -38.18 -16.44 31.23
CA PRO A 15 -38.42 -16.16 29.80
C PRO A 15 -38.89 -17.38 29.00
N ILE A 16 -38.34 -18.57 29.29
CA ILE A 16 -38.74 -19.81 28.59
C ILE A 16 -40.18 -20.18 28.98
N ALA A 17 -40.54 -20.07 30.26
CA ALA A 17 -41.88 -20.33 30.74
C ALA A 17 -42.91 -19.33 30.17
N SER A 18 -42.55 -18.05 30.01
CA SER A 18 -43.43 -17.06 29.38
C SER A 18 -43.64 -17.33 27.89
N LEU A 19 -42.59 -17.75 27.17
CA LEU A 19 -42.66 -18.20 25.77
C LEU A 19 -43.58 -19.41 25.61
N ILE A 20 -43.44 -20.44 26.45
CA ILE A 20 -44.30 -21.63 26.41
C ILE A 20 -45.75 -21.25 26.69
N LYS A 21 -46.01 -20.39 27.68
CA LYS A 21 -47.37 -19.86 27.94
C LYS A 21 -47.92 -19.09 26.75
N ALA A 22 -47.13 -18.22 26.12
CA ALA A 22 -47.56 -17.46 24.94
C ALA A 22 -47.91 -18.37 23.77
N VAL A 23 -47.08 -19.39 23.51
CA VAL A 23 -47.33 -20.41 22.48
C VAL A 23 -48.62 -21.19 22.79
N LEU A 24 -48.82 -21.64 24.03
CA LEU A 24 -50.06 -22.29 24.47
C LEU A 24 -51.29 -21.39 24.26
N THR A 25 -51.20 -20.11 24.62
CA THR A 25 -52.28 -19.13 24.39
C THR A 25 -52.58 -18.95 22.90
N ILE A 26 -51.55 -18.95 22.04
CA ILE A 26 -51.73 -18.89 20.57
C ILE A 26 -52.42 -20.16 20.06
N PHE A 27 -52.07 -21.34 20.57
CA PHE A 27 -52.76 -22.60 20.23
C PHE A 27 -54.24 -22.57 20.65
N VAL A 28 -54.55 -22.05 21.84
CA VAL A 28 -55.94 -21.87 22.30
C VAL A 28 -56.68 -20.87 21.41
N LEU A 29 -56.06 -19.73 21.09
CA LEU A 29 -56.64 -18.72 20.19
C LEU A 29 -56.91 -19.31 18.81
N MET A 30 -55.98 -20.10 18.26
CA MET A 30 -56.16 -20.81 17.00
C MET A 30 -57.38 -21.75 17.03
N ALA A 31 -57.53 -22.53 18.10
CA ALA A 31 -58.66 -23.45 18.27
C ALA A 31 -60.00 -22.70 18.32
N VAL A 32 -60.03 -21.56 19.02
CA VAL A 32 -61.21 -20.69 19.11
C VAL A 32 -61.54 -20.08 17.75
N LEU A 33 -60.57 -19.50 17.04
CA LEU A 33 -60.78 -18.90 15.72
C LEU A 33 -61.22 -19.93 14.66
N GLN A 34 -60.72 -21.17 14.75
CA GLN A 34 -61.14 -22.27 13.89
C GLN A 34 -62.59 -22.68 14.14
N PHE A 35 -63.05 -22.67 15.40
CA PHE A 35 -64.45 -22.93 15.75
C PHE A 35 -65.39 -21.86 15.15
N PHE A 36 -64.94 -20.61 15.06
CA PHE A 36 -65.70 -19.50 14.45
C PHE A 36 -65.61 -19.43 12.93
N GLY A 37 -64.92 -20.37 12.26
CA GLY A 37 -64.80 -20.39 10.79
C GLY A 37 -63.91 -19.30 10.20
N LEU A 38 -63.07 -18.64 11.01
CA LEU A 38 -62.16 -17.56 10.58
C LEU A 38 -60.85 -18.12 10.01
N THR A 39 -60.93 -19.03 9.03
CA THR A 39 -59.77 -19.76 8.50
C THR A 39 -58.75 -18.86 7.80
N ASP A 40 -59.19 -17.79 7.14
CA ASP A 40 -58.30 -16.89 6.39
C ASP A 40 -57.36 -16.08 7.30
N VAL A 41 -57.80 -15.79 8.54
CA VAL A 41 -56.98 -15.10 9.56
C VAL A 41 -56.05 -16.09 10.27
N LEU A 42 -56.35 -17.38 10.19
CA LEU A 42 -55.63 -18.46 10.84
C LEU A 42 -54.38 -18.89 10.05
N GLU A 43 -54.42 -18.77 8.72
CA GLU A 43 -53.33 -19.20 7.83
C GLU A 43 -51.97 -18.55 8.18
N PRO A 44 -51.88 -17.21 8.33
CA PRO A 44 -50.61 -16.57 8.71
C PRO A 44 -50.17 -16.95 10.13
N LEU A 45 -51.12 -17.10 11.05
CA LEU A 45 -50.86 -17.47 12.46
C LEU A 45 -50.30 -18.90 12.54
N LYS A 46 -50.89 -19.84 11.79
CA LYS A 46 -50.39 -21.23 11.62
C LYS A 46 -48.97 -21.25 11.07
N GLN A 47 -48.67 -20.40 10.08
CA GLN A 47 -47.33 -20.30 9.52
C GLN A 47 -46.32 -19.79 10.56
N MET A 48 -46.68 -18.78 11.37
CA MET A 48 -45.81 -18.28 12.44
C MET A 48 -45.56 -19.34 13.53
N VAL A 49 -46.59 -20.07 13.96
CA VAL A 49 -46.45 -21.15 14.93
C VAL A 49 -45.59 -22.27 14.36
N THR A 50 -45.82 -22.68 13.12
CA THR A 50 -45.03 -23.73 12.47
C THR A 50 -43.55 -23.34 12.36
N LYS A 51 -43.26 -22.10 11.92
CA LYS A 51 -41.88 -21.56 11.88
C LYS A 51 -41.24 -21.50 13.27
N PHE A 52 -42.00 -21.13 14.29
CA PHE A 52 -41.50 -21.09 15.66
C PHE A 52 -41.19 -22.51 16.19
N THR A 53 -42.07 -23.47 15.94
CA THR A 53 -41.86 -24.87 16.35
C THR A 53 -40.68 -25.50 15.61
N SER A 54 -40.49 -25.22 14.31
CA SER A 54 -39.33 -25.70 13.55
C SER A 54 -38.02 -25.01 13.95
N ALA A 55 -38.08 -23.77 14.45
CA ALA A 55 -36.91 -23.07 14.94
C ALA A 55 -36.33 -23.72 16.20
N VAL A 56 -37.13 -24.36 17.05
CA VAL A 56 -36.64 -24.98 18.31
C VAL A 56 -35.59 -26.08 18.04
N PRO A 57 -35.85 -27.11 17.21
CA PRO A 57 -34.82 -28.07 16.81
C PRO A 57 -33.59 -27.42 16.17
N ASN A 58 -33.79 -26.43 15.29
CA ASN A 58 -32.70 -25.74 14.59
C ASN A 58 -31.79 -24.94 15.55
N ILE A 59 -32.38 -24.28 16.54
CA ILE A 59 -31.64 -23.56 17.61
C ILE A 59 -30.81 -24.53 18.43
N VAL A 60 -31.38 -25.68 18.80
CA VAL A 60 -30.65 -26.72 19.53
C VAL A 60 -29.49 -27.26 18.69
N GLY A 61 -29.74 -27.57 17.41
CA GLY A 61 -28.72 -28.04 16.47
C GLY A 61 -27.58 -27.04 16.29
N ALA A 62 -27.89 -25.76 16.05
CA ALA A 62 -26.90 -24.69 15.95
C ALA A 62 -26.11 -24.50 17.25
N GLY A 63 -26.77 -24.62 18.41
CA GLY A 63 -26.13 -24.56 19.72
C GLY A 63 -25.10 -25.67 19.92
N ILE A 64 -25.45 -26.91 19.56
CA ILE A 64 -24.54 -28.06 19.63
C ILE A 64 -23.32 -27.85 18.72
N ILE A 65 -23.53 -27.43 17.47
CA ILE A 65 -22.46 -27.18 16.50
C ILE A 65 -21.52 -26.08 16.99
N THR A 66 -22.08 -24.98 17.48
CA THR A 66 -21.29 -23.84 17.99
C THR A 66 -20.46 -24.27 19.21
N TYR A 67 -21.05 -25.03 20.14
CA TYR A 67 -20.35 -25.50 21.33
C TYR A 67 -19.24 -26.49 20.99
N ALA A 68 -19.53 -27.49 20.16
CA ALA A 68 -18.54 -28.47 19.71
C ALA A 68 -17.38 -27.78 18.97
N GLY A 69 -17.71 -26.88 18.05
CA GLY A 69 -16.69 -26.16 17.29
C GLY A 69 -15.90 -25.15 18.12
N TRP A 70 -16.49 -24.55 19.16
CA TRP A 70 -15.77 -23.72 20.13
C TRP A 70 -14.67 -24.52 20.85
N ILE A 71 -14.99 -25.75 21.28
CA ILE A 71 -14.02 -26.65 21.92
C ILE A 71 -12.89 -26.98 20.95
N ILE A 72 -13.22 -27.35 19.71
CA ILE A 72 -12.23 -27.69 18.68
C ILE A 72 -11.32 -26.49 18.40
N ALA A 73 -11.90 -25.31 18.15
CA ALA A 73 -11.14 -24.10 17.88
C ALA A 73 -10.20 -23.74 19.03
N LYS A 74 -10.67 -23.86 20.28
CA LYS A 74 -9.88 -23.58 21.46
C LYS A 74 -8.67 -24.51 21.57
N ILE A 75 -8.88 -25.82 21.44
CA ILE A 75 -7.81 -26.83 21.51
C ILE A 75 -6.75 -26.55 20.44
N VAL A 76 -7.17 -26.38 19.18
CA VAL A 76 -6.24 -26.13 18.06
C VAL A 76 -5.47 -24.82 18.27
N SER A 77 -6.14 -23.76 18.72
CA SER A 77 -5.50 -22.46 18.97
C SER A 77 -4.45 -22.49 20.09
N GLU A 78 -4.71 -23.24 21.18
CA GLU A 78 -3.75 -23.41 22.27
C GLU A 78 -2.52 -24.19 21.81
N LEU A 79 -2.71 -25.26 21.04
CA LEU A 79 -1.61 -26.06 20.48
C LEU A 79 -0.69 -25.22 19.58
N VAL A 80 -1.26 -24.39 18.70
CA VAL A 80 -0.46 -23.49 17.84
C VAL A 80 0.18 -22.36 18.64
N GLY A 81 -0.50 -21.83 19.67
CA GLY A 81 0.09 -20.86 20.59
C GLY A 81 1.37 -21.37 21.24
N ILE A 82 1.39 -22.64 21.66
CA ILE A 82 2.60 -23.30 22.21
C ILE A 82 3.72 -23.37 21.16
N ALA A 83 3.39 -23.73 19.92
CA ALA A 83 4.38 -23.78 18.83
C ALA A 83 4.98 -22.40 18.52
N LEU A 84 4.14 -21.36 18.49
CA LEU A 84 4.55 -19.98 18.26
C LEU A 84 5.33 -19.38 19.45
N GLY A 85 5.20 -19.94 20.65
CA GLY A 85 6.00 -19.51 21.80
C GLY A 85 7.51 -19.62 21.56
N LYS A 86 7.97 -20.58 20.74
CA LYS A 86 9.39 -20.69 20.34
C LYS A 86 9.84 -19.52 19.46
N VAL A 87 8.93 -18.98 18.66
CA VAL A 87 9.19 -17.81 17.80
C VAL A 87 9.27 -16.55 18.66
N ASP A 88 8.38 -16.42 19.65
CA ASP A 88 8.42 -15.32 20.62
C ASP A 88 9.78 -15.25 21.33
N GLU A 89 10.33 -16.39 21.75
CA GLU A 89 11.63 -16.46 22.42
C GLU A 89 12.79 -16.03 21.50
N GLN A 90 12.77 -16.44 20.24
CA GLN A 90 13.77 -16.02 19.25
C GLN A 90 13.67 -14.54 18.89
N LEU A 91 12.46 -13.98 18.83
CA LEU A 91 12.26 -12.55 18.63
C LEU A 91 12.69 -11.75 19.85
N ALA A 92 12.33 -12.18 21.06
CA ALA A 92 12.76 -11.53 22.30
C ALA A 92 14.29 -11.46 22.39
N ALA A 93 14.98 -12.56 22.06
CA ALA A 93 16.44 -12.62 22.06
C ALA A 93 17.11 -11.70 21.02
N LYS A 94 16.50 -11.51 19.84
CA LYS A 94 17.06 -10.69 18.76
C LYS A 94 16.71 -9.20 18.86
N THR A 95 15.57 -8.88 19.46
CA THR A 95 15.01 -7.51 19.46
C THR A 95 15.02 -6.87 20.85
N GLY A 96 15.28 -7.64 21.91
CA GLY A 96 15.24 -7.17 23.30
C GLY A 96 13.84 -6.75 23.78
N ASN A 97 12.81 -6.94 22.95
CA ASN A 97 11.45 -6.50 23.21
C ASN A 97 10.54 -7.71 23.45
N SER A 98 10.23 -7.97 24.72
CA SER A 98 9.37 -9.07 25.17
C SER A 98 7.87 -8.76 25.13
N ASP A 99 7.50 -7.53 24.77
CA ASP A 99 6.08 -7.12 24.73
C ASP A 99 5.37 -7.65 23.47
N LEU A 100 6.12 -7.98 22.43
CA LEU A 100 5.58 -8.58 21.21
C LEU A 100 5.38 -10.10 21.37
N LYS A 101 4.18 -10.49 21.85
CA LYS A 101 3.78 -11.90 22.02
C LYS A 101 3.06 -12.41 20.78
N VAL A 102 3.82 -12.84 19.77
CA VAL A 102 3.28 -13.43 18.52
C VAL A 102 2.46 -14.67 18.83
N SER A 103 2.79 -15.44 19.87
CA SER A 103 1.97 -16.58 20.33
C SER A 103 0.55 -16.18 20.73
N LYS A 104 0.36 -15.05 21.41
CA LYS A 104 -0.98 -14.57 21.83
C LYS A 104 -1.79 -14.08 20.64
N PHE A 105 -1.19 -13.28 19.77
CA PHE A 105 -1.87 -12.79 18.57
C PHE A 105 -2.17 -13.92 17.58
N GLY A 106 -1.21 -14.82 17.36
CA GLY A 106 -1.35 -15.95 16.45
C GLY A 106 -2.38 -16.98 16.92
N SER A 107 -2.38 -17.33 18.22
CA SER A 107 -3.41 -18.22 18.78
C SER A 107 -4.80 -17.60 18.75
N ALA A 108 -4.95 -16.32 19.13
CA ALA A 108 -6.23 -15.62 19.07
C ALA A 108 -6.75 -15.49 17.62
N PHE A 109 -5.86 -15.17 16.68
CA PHE A 109 -6.19 -15.12 15.26
C PHE A 109 -6.63 -16.49 14.74
N LEU A 110 -5.91 -17.55 15.09
CA LEU A 110 -6.26 -18.91 14.67
C LEU A 110 -7.57 -19.40 15.28
N PHE A 111 -7.81 -19.09 16.57
CA PHE A 111 -9.09 -19.35 17.22
C PHE A 111 -10.23 -18.69 16.43
N ALA A 112 -10.10 -17.40 16.11
CA ALA A 112 -11.10 -16.68 15.33
C ALA A 112 -11.24 -17.27 13.91
N ALA A 113 -10.13 -17.61 13.24
CA ALA A 113 -10.12 -18.16 11.89
C ALA A 113 -10.84 -19.52 11.80
N ILE A 114 -10.77 -20.35 12.85
CA ILE A 114 -11.46 -21.65 12.91
C ILE A 114 -12.91 -21.47 13.39
N PHE A 115 -13.13 -20.67 14.43
CA PHE A 115 -14.43 -20.51 15.07
C PHE A 115 -15.44 -19.74 14.20
N LEU A 116 -14.99 -18.74 13.45
CA LEU A 116 -15.87 -17.91 12.63
C LEU A 116 -16.61 -18.72 11.54
N PRO A 117 -15.97 -19.64 10.76
CA PRO A 117 -16.67 -20.58 9.90
C PRO A 117 -17.70 -21.47 10.61
N ILE A 118 -17.37 -21.94 11.82
CA ILE A 118 -18.27 -22.79 12.62
C ILE A 118 -19.53 -22.01 13.00
N VAL A 119 -19.38 -20.76 13.45
CA VAL A 119 -20.52 -19.89 13.78
C VAL A 119 -21.42 -19.71 12.56
N VAL A 120 -20.84 -19.51 11.38
CA VAL A 120 -21.62 -19.37 10.15
C VAL A 120 -22.29 -20.67 9.72
N ALA A 121 -21.63 -21.82 9.89
CA ALA A 121 -22.26 -23.13 9.69
C ALA A 121 -23.45 -23.34 10.66
N ALA A 122 -23.30 -22.91 11.91
CA ALA A 122 -24.38 -22.94 12.90
C ALA A 122 -25.54 -22.00 12.52
N LEU A 123 -25.26 -20.81 11.99
CA LEU A 123 -26.28 -19.91 11.44
C LEU A 123 -27.02 -20.52 10.24
N GLY A 124 -26.32 -21.31 9.41
CA GLY A 124 -26.94 -22.08 8.33
C GLY A 124 -27.93 -23.12 8.85
N VAL A 125 -27.59 -23.82 9.92
CA VAL A 125 -28.49 -24.79 10.60
C VAL A 125 -29.68 -24.10 11.28
N LEU A 126 -29.54 -22.82 11.64
CA LEU A 126 -30.62 -22.00 12.17
C LEU A 126 -31.73 -21.73 11.13
N ASP A 127 -31.45 -21.99 9.84
CA ASP A 127 -32.34 -21.84 8.69
C ASP A 127 -32.92 -20.42 8.56
N ILE A 128 -32.04 -19.41 8.67
CA ILE A 128 -32.37 -18.00 8.44
C ILE A 128 -31.54 -17.50 7.23
N PRO A 129 -31.97 -17.77 5.97
CA PRO A 129 -31.22 -17.46 4.75
C PRO A 129 -30.75 -16.00 4.65
N ALA A 130 -31.60 -15.07 5.09
CA ALA A 130 -31.31 -13.63 5.06
C ALA A 130 -30.06 -13.23 5.88
N ILE A 131 -29.62 -14.07 6.82
CA ILE A 131 -28.44 -13.82 7.67
C ILE A 131 -27.30 -14.78 7.31
N SER A 132 -27.61 -16.07 7.07
CA SER A 132 -26.60 -17.09 6.80
C SER A 132 -25.92 -16.91 5.44
N ASP A 133 -26.61 -16.40 4.42
CA ASP A 133 -26.04 -16.26 3.07
C ASP A 133 -24.96 -15.17 2.98
N PRO A 134 -25.18 -13.92 3.42
CA PRO A 134 -24.14 -12.89 3.42
C PRO A 134 -22.96 -13.28 4.33
N ALA A 135 -23.24 -13.90 5.48
CA ALA A 135 -22.22 -14.39 6.39
C ALA A 135 -21.35 -15.47 5.73
N SER A 136 -21.96 -16.45 5.07
CA SER A 136 -21.26 -17.51 4.33
C SER A 136 -20.40 -16.97 3.19
N ALA A 137 -20.89 -15.95 2.48
CA ALA A 137 -20.11 -15.28 1.44
C ALA A 137 -18.86 -14.60 2.00
N MET A 138 -18.96 -13.96 3.18
CA MET A 138 -17.80 -13.36 3.85
C MET A 138 -16.78 -14.42 4.29
N ILE A 139 -17.23 -15.55 4.86
CA ILE A 139 -16.33 -16.66 5.23
C ILE A 139 -15.60 -17.22 4.01
N LYS A 140 -16.29 -17.41 2.89
CA LYS A 140 -15.65 -17.88 1.65
C LYS A 140 -14.53 -16.94 1.21
N LYS A 141 -14.76 -15.62 1.28
CA LYS A 141 -13.70 -14.62 1.01
C LYS A 141 -12.55 -14.71 2.02
N LEU A 142 -12.83 -14.86 3.31
CA LEU A 142 -11.79 -15.02 4.33
C LEU A 142 -10.97 -16.31 4.16
N MET A 143 -11.61 -17.43 3.84
CA MET A 143 -10.94 -18.70 3.56
C MET A 143 -10.07 -18.60 2.29
N ALA A 144 -10.56 -17.91 1.25
CA ALA A 144 -9.75 -17.62 0.06
C ALA A 144 -8.56 -16.69 0.35
N ALA A 145 -8.66 -15.84 1.38
CA ALA A 145 -7.56 -14.98 1.79
C ALA A 145 -6.43 -15.74 2.52
N VAL A 146 -6.71 -16.89 3.16
CA VAL A 146 -5.69 -17.66 3.90
C VAL A 146 -4.52 -18.10 2.99
N PRO A 147 -4.75 -18.76 1.84
CA PRO A 147 -3.67 -19.05 0.88
C PRO A 147 -2.93 -17.80 0.41
N ASN A 148 -3.65 -16.71 0.15
CA ASN A 148 -3.07 -15.45 -0.32
C ASN A 148 -2.15 -14.80 0.73
N ILE A 149 -2.52 -14.88 2.01
CA ILE A 149 -1.68 -14.40 3.12
C ILE A 149 -0.37 -15.18 3.19
N ILE A 150 -0.42 -16.49 3.02
CA ILE A 150 0.78 -17.34 2.97
C ILE A 150 1.63 -16.96 1.74
N GLY A 151 1.00 -16.81 0.57
CA GLY A 151 1.68 -16.39 -0.66
C GLY A 151 2.37 -15.03 -0.52
N ALA A 152 1.69 -14.04 0.06
CA ALA A 152 2.24 -12.72 0.36
C ALA A 152 3.45 -12.81 1.31
N GLY A 153 3.36 -13.62 2.36
CA GLY A 153 4.48 -13.86 3.29
C GLY A 153 5.70 -14.50 2.60
N ILE A 154 5.47 -15.47 1.72
CA ILE A 154 6.54 -16.10 0.92
C ILE A 154 7.19 -15.07 0.00
N ILE A 155 6.42 -14.24 -0.69
CA ILE A 155 6.94 -13.18 -1.57
C ILE A 155 7.85 -12.23 -0.80
N LEU A 156 7.42 -11.75 0.36
CA LEU A 156 8.24 -10.86 1.20
C LEU A 156 9.55 -11.52 1.63
N LEU A 157 9.48 -12.80 2.06
CA LEU A 157 10.66 -13.54 2.50
C LEU A 157 11.65 -13.78 1.37
N VAL A 158 11.18 -14.21 0.20
CA VAL A 158 12.02 -14.43 -0.98
C VAL A 158 12.63 -13.11 -1.45
N ALA A 159 11.83 -12.05 -1.55
CA ALA A 159 12.31 -10.74 -1.97
C ALA A 159 13.35 -10.17 -1.00
N TYR A 160 13.17 -10.34 0.31
CA TYR A 160 14.16 -9.93 1.32
C TYR A 160 15.51 -10.64 1.11
N LEU A 161 15.48 -11.96 0.89
CA LEU A 161 16.70 -12.74 0.63
C LEU A 161 17.41 -12.29 -0.66
N VAL A 162 16.64 -12.09 -1.73
CA VAL A 162 17.16 -11.65 -3.04
C VAL A 162 17.75 -10.23 -2.92
N ALA A 163 17.02 -9.29 -2.33
CA ALA A 163 17.47 -7.92 -2.14
C ALA A 163 18.73 -7.86 -1.28
N LYS A 164 18.78 -8.63 -0.19
CA LYS A 164 19.98 -8.73 0.66
C LYS A 164 21.19 -9.24 -0.13
N PHE A 165 21.00 -10.24 -0.98
CA PHE A 165 22.05 -10.77 -1.84
C PHE A 165 22.52 -9.71 -2.86
N VAL A 166 21.60 -9.00 -3.51
CA VAL A 166 21.91 -7.91 -4.45
C VAL A 166 22.70 -6.80 -3.75
N VAL A 167 22.26 -6.36 -2.57
CA VAL A 167 22.93 -5.32 -1.78
C VAL A 167 24.34 -5.76 -1.37
N PHE A 168 24.52 -7.03 -0.99
CA PHE A 168 25.85 -7.57 -0.66
C PHE A 168 26.79 -7.53 -1.87
N MET A 169 26.35 -8.04 -3.01
CA MET A 169 27.17 -8.03 -4.23
C MET A 169 27.51 -6.60 -4.65
N LEU A 170 26.51 -5.73 -4.70
CA LEU A 170 26.70 -4.35 -5.12
C LEU A 170 27.60 -3.58 -4.17
N SER A 171 27.44 -3.75 -2.86
CA SER A 171 28.30 -3.11 -1.86
C SER A 171 29.77 -3.52 -2.00
N SER A 172 30.03 -4.80 -2.28
CA SER A 172 31.39 -5.28 -2.55
C SER A 172 31.99 -4.65 -3.81
N LEU A 173 31.19 -4.50 -4.87
CA LEU A 173 31.64 -3.86 -6.10
C LEU A 173 31.92 -2.36 -5.90
N LEU A 174 31.03 -1.62 -5.24
CA LEU A 174 31.21 -0.18 -4.99
C LEU A 174 32.43 0.09 -4.10
N ARG A 175 32.65 -0.72 -3.06
CA ARG A 175 33.86 -0.62 -2.23
C ARG A 175 35.12 -0.93 -3.05
N GLY A 176 35.08 -1.96 -3.90
CA GLY A 176 36.19 -2.29 -4.80
C GLY A 176 36.52 -1.16 -5.80
N MET A 177 35.53 -0.39 -6.24
CA MET A 177 35.70 0.77 -7.12
C MET A 177 36.09 2.06 -6.37
N ASN A 178 36.27 2.01 -5.04
CA ASN A 178 36.47 3.18 -4.20
C ASN A 178 35.36 4.23 -4.38
N ALA A 179 34.11 3.79 -4.53
CA ALA A 179 32.96 4.65 -4.77
C ALA A 179 32.72 5.67 -3.65
N ASP A 180 33.16 5.35 -2.43
CA ASP A 180 33.04 6.24 -1.27
C ASP A 180 33.90 7.51 -1.41
N ALA A 181 34.89 7.54 -2.32
CA ALA A 181 35.65 8.75 -2.65
C ALA A 181 34.98 9.63 -3.74
N LEU A 182 33.95 9.13 -4.42
CA LEU A 182 33.28 9.86 -5.51
C LEU A 182 32.53 11.12 -5.03
N PRO A 183 31.78 11.12 -3.91
CA PRO A 183 31.11 12.33 -3.43
C PRO A 183 32.09 13.49 -3.20
N ALA A 184 33.33 13.18 -2.80
CA ALA A 184 34.37 14.18 -2.64
C ALA A 184 34.80 14.82 -3.96
N LYS A 185 34.88 14.04 -5.04
CA LYS A 185 35.25 14.50 -6.38
C LYS A 185 34.10 15.22 -7.10
N LEU A 186 32.86 14.90 -6.74
CA LEU A 186 31.64 15.46 -7.33
C LEU A 186 31.15 16.74 -6.63
N GLY A 187 31.89 17.25 -5.63
CA GLY A 187 31.51 18.46 -4.90
C GLY A 187 30.34 18.26 -3.92
N ALA A 188 30.01 17.00 -3.57
CA ALA A 188 28.90 16.62 -2.69
C ALA A 188 29.36 16.28 -1.25
N GLN A 189 30.50 16.82 -0.81
CA GLN A 189 31.16 16.49 0.46
C GLN A 189 30.28 16.78 1.69
N GLY A 190 29.38 17.75 1.62
CA GLY A 190 28.48 18.10 2.73
C GLY A 190 27.33 17.11 2.97
N LEU A 191 27.09 16.16 2.05
CA LEU A 191 25.95 15.22 2.11
C LEU A 191 26.31 13.85 2.69
N PHE A 192 27.59 13.51 2.77
CA PHE A 192 28.06 12.18 3.17
C PHE A 192 29.17 12.30 4.23
N THR A 193 28.97 11.66 5.38
CA THR A 193 29.91 11.60 6.52
C THR A 193 30.58 10.23 6.61
N GLU A 194 31.59 10.07 7.48
CA GLU A 194 32.27 8.76 7.67
C GLU A 194 31.33 7.62 8.06
N THR A 195 30.21 7.93 8.72
CA THR A 195 29.16 6.95 9.08
C THR A 195 28.09 6.77 8.00
N PHE A 196 27.96 7.70 7.06
CA PHE A 196 26.99 7.68 5.97
C PHE A 196 27.70 7.76 4.63
N THR A 197 28.25 6.62 4.19
CA THR A 197 28.97 6.51 2.92
C THR A 197 28.02 6.32 1.73
N LEU A 198 28.48 6.65 0.52
CA LEU A 198 27.72 6.46 -0.71
C LEU A 198 27.31 5.00 -0.90
N THR A 199 28.21 4.06 -0.58
CA THR A 199 27.92 2.63 -0.67
C THR A 199 26.79 2.21 0.27
N SER A 200 26.80 2.69 1.52
CA SER A 200 25.76 2.40 2.51
C SER A 200 24.40 2.98 2.09
N PHE A 201 24.41 4.22 1.57
CA PHE A 201 23.20 4.86 1.05
C PHE A 201 22.59 4.11 -0.12
N VAL A 202 23.39 3.74 -1.14
CA VAL A 202 22.90 2.99 -2.31
C VAL A 202 22.39 1.61 -1.90
N GLY A 203 23.10 0.92 -1.01
CA GLY A 203 22.65 -0.38 -0.48
C GLY A 203 21.34 -0.27 0.29
N GLY A 204 21.21 0.75 1.15
CA GLY A 204 19.99 1.05 1.90
C GLY A 204 18.81 1.41 0.99
N ALA A 205 19.06 2.23 -0.04
CA ALA A 205 18.06 2.61 -1.03
C ALA A 205 17.55 1.37 -1.77
N ILE A 206 18.43 0.52 -2.29
CA ILE A 206 18.03 -0.70 -2.99
C ILE A 206 17.24 -1.63 -2.08
N MET A 207 17.66 -1.81 -0.83
CA MET A 207 16.92 -2.60 0.15
C MET A 207 15.51 -2.02 0.39
N PHE A 208 15.41 -0.70 0.59
CA PHE A 208 14.14 -0.01 0.79
C PHE A 208 13.20 -0.15 -0.41
N PHE A 209 13.67 0.16 -1.61
CA PHE A 209 12.88 0.09 -2.83
C PHE A 209 12.51 -1.35 -3.21
N SER A 210 13.42 -2.31 -3.00
CA SER A 210 13.11 -3.73 -3.20
C SER A 210 12.06 -4.22 -2.22
N MET A 211 12.14 -3.81 -0.95
CA MET A 211 11.14 -4.19 0.06
C MET A 211 9.80 -3.49 -0.18
N LEU A 212 9.81 -2.25 -0.66
CA LEU A 212 8.60 -1.52 -1.04
C LEU A 212 7.92 -2.17 -2.26
N ALA A 213 8.70 -2.59 -3.27
CA ALA A 213 8.20 -3.34 -4.41
C ALA A 213 7.66 -4.72 -3.98
N ALA A 214 8.36 -5.41 -3.08
CA ALA A 214 7.89 -6.67 -2.50
C ALA A 214 6.59 -6.50 -1.71
N ALA A 215 6.46 -5.42 -0.94
CA ALA A 215 5.24 -5.06 -0.23
C ALA A 215 4.09 -4.81 -1.22
N THR A 216 4.35 -4.09 -2.32
CA THR A 216 3.39 -3.87 -3.40
C THR A 216 2.89 -5.22 -3.95
N ALA A 217 3.81 -6.11 -4.31
CA ALA A 217 3.47 -7.45 -4.82
C ALA A 217 2.72 -8.30 -3.79
N ALA A 218 3.12 -8.26 -2.52
CA ALA A 218 2.45 -8.96 -1.43
C ALA A 218 1.01 -8.47 -1.24
N VAL A 219 0.79 -7.15 -1.24
CA VAL A 219 -0.54 -6.54 -1.14
C VAL A 219 -1.41 -6.87 -2.35
N ASN A 220 -0.83 -6.93 -3.55
CA ASN A 220 -1.53 -7.38 -4.75
C ASN A 220 -2.01 -8.83 -4.63
N VAL A 221 -1.16 -9.73 -4.10
CA VAL A 221 -1.55 -11.13 -3.84
C VAL A 221 -2.63 -11.24 -2.77
N LEU A 222 -2.64 -10.35 -1.77
CA LEU A 222 -3.74 -10.25 -0.80
C LEU A 222 -5.07 -9.82 -1.44
N GLY A 223 -5.08 -9.34 -2.69
CA GLY A 223 -6.27 -8.89 -3.41
C GLY A 223 -6.74 -7.50 -2.98
N ILE A 224 -5.82 -6.66 -2.49
CA ILE A 224 -6.13 -5.29 -2.06
C ILE A 224 -5.59 -4.32 -3.12
N ASP A 225 -6.37 -4.07 -4.17
CA ASP A 225 -5.91 -3.30 -5.34
C ASP A 225 -5.58 -1.84 -5.00
N ILE A 226 -6.40 -1.19 -4.16
CA ILE A 226 -6.23 0.21 -3.74
C ILE A 226 -4.91 0.36 -2.97
N ILE A 227 -4.77 -0.49 -1.95
CA ILE A 227 -3.53 -1.08 -1.43
C ILE A 227 -2.29 -0.91 -2.31
N SER A 228 -2.19 -1.86 -3.25
CA SER A 228 -1.09 -2.04 -4.17
C SER A 228 -0.87 -0.83 -5.07
N THR A 229 -1.94 -0.18 -5.53
CA THR A 229 -1.86 0.99 -6.42
C THR A 229 -1.19 2.17 -5.72
N ILE A 230 -1.54 2.44 -4.46
CA ILE A 230 -0.91 3.50 -3.67
C ILE A 230 0.58 3.20 -3.50
N PHE A 231 0.94 1.96 -3.16
CA PHE A 231 2.34 1.56 -3.00
C PHE A 231 3.13 1.67 -4.32
N ALA A 232 2.52 1.29 -5.45
CA ALA A 232 3.11 1.44 -6.77
C ALA A 232 3.37 2.93 -7.11
N HIS A 233 2.44 3.83 -6.82
CA HIS A 233 2.66 5.27 -7.01
C HIS A 233 3.78 5.82 -6.12
N VAL A 234 3.90 5.35 -4.88
CA VAL A 234 5.02 5.71 -4.00
C VAL A 234 6.34 5.17 -4.57
N LEU A 235 6.33 3.97 -5.14
CA LEU A 235 7.49 3.37 -5.81
C LEU A 235 7.92 4.18 -7.04
N ASP A 236 6.97 4.56 -7.89
CA ASP A 236 7.23 5.38 -9.09
C ASP A 236 7.77 6.76 -8.71
N PHE A 237 7.13 7.43 -7.75
CA PHE A 237 7.58 8.71 -7.23
C PHE A 237 8.96 8.62 -6.60
N GLY A 238 9.19 7.63 -5.73
CA GLY A 238 10.48 7.42 -5.09
C GLY A 238 11.59 7.04 -6.08
N GLY A 239 11.28 6.22 -7.09
CA GLY A 239 12.21 5.88 -8.16
C GLY A 239 12.57 7.11 -9.00
N GLY A 240 11.58 7.93 -9.33
CA GLY A 240 11.79 9.24 -9.98
C GLY A 240 12.66 10.17 -9.15
N LEU A 241 12.46 10.23 -7.83
CA LEU A 241 13.30 10.99 -6.90
C LEU A 241 14.77 10.55 -6.94
N LEU A 242 15.04 9.24 -6.97
CA LEU A 242 16.40 8.73 -7.08
C LEU A 242 17.05 9.11 -8.41
N ILE A 243 16.36 8.88 -9.54
CA ILE A 243 16.89 9.20 -10.87
C ILE A 243 17.12 10.71 -10.99
N GLY A 244 16.17 11.53 -10.54
CA GLY A 244 16.30 12.98 -10.49
C GLY A 244 17.50 13.43 -9.64
N GLY A 245 17.69 12.82 -8.47
CA GLY A 245 18.86 13.09 -7.62
C GLY A 245 20.18 12.77 -8.31
N VAL A 246 20.27 11.64 -9.01
CA VAL A 246 21.46 11.26 -9.81
C VAL A 246 21.72 12.28 -10.93
N ILE A 247 20.67 12.71 -11.65
CA ILE A 247 20.78 13.73 -12.70
C ILE A 247 21.35 15.04 -12.13
N LEU A 248 20.87 15.49 -10.96
CA LEU A 248 21.37 16.70 -10.31
C LEU A 248 22.84 16.59 -9.91
N ILE A 249 23.26 15.45 -9.35
CA ILE A 249 24.67 15.21 -8.95
C ILE A 249 25.57 15.23 -10.18
N ILE A 250 25.23 14.48 -11.22
CA ILE A 250 26.00 14.41 -12.46
C ILE A 250 26.06 15.80 -13.12
N GLY A 251 24.93 16.49 -13.18
CA GLY A 251 24.86 17.80 -13.81
C GLY A 251 25.62 18.89 -13.05
N ASN A 252 25.67 18.84 -11.71
CA ASN A 252 26.54 19.72 -10.92
C ASN A 252 28.02 19.52 -11.28
N PHE A 253 28.45 18.27 -11.38
CA PHE A 253 29.80 17.92 -11.79
C PHE A 253 30.12 18.42 -13.22
N LEU A 254 29.24 18.19 -14.19
CA LEU A 254 29.38 18.70 -15.56
C LEU A 254 29.46 20.23 -15.59
N SER A 255 28.63 20.91 -14.82
CA SER A 255 28.62 22.37 -14.68
C SER A 255 29.97 22.88 -14.17
N THR A 256 30.57 22.20 -13.20
CA THR A 256 31.86 22.57 -12.62
C THR A 256 33.00 22.39 -13.61
N ILE A 257 33.05 21.25 -14.32
CA ILE A 257 34.04 21.03 -15.39
C ILE A 257 33.94 22.10 -16.47
N ALA A 258 32.72 22.41 -16.92
CA ALA A 258 32.49 23.42 -17.93
C ALA A 258 32.99 24.79 -17.45
N TYR A 259 32.68 25.16 -16.21
CA TYR A 259 33.14 26.41 -15.61
C TYR A 259 34.68 26.48 -15.56
N ASP A 260 35.34 25.42 -15.08
CA ASP A 260 36.79 25.40 -14.91
C ASP A 260 37.53 25.44 -16.25
N LYS A 261 37.07 24.67 -17.25
CA LYS A 261 37.67 24.66 -18.58
C LYS A 261 37.46 25.97 -19.33
N LEU A 262 36.26 26.55 -19.23
CA LEU A 262 35.93 27.78 -19.96
C LEU A 262 36.50 29.04 -19.29
N SER A 263 36.71 29.02 -17.97
CA SER A 263 37.42 30.08 -17.26
C SER A 263 38.93 30.04 -17.45
N ALA A 264 39.50 28.85 -17.72
CA ALA A 264 40.91 28.69 -18.07
C ALA A 264 41.23 29.13 -19.52
N SER A 265 40.29 28.98 -20.44
CA SER A 265 40.52 29.23 -21.89
C SER A 265 39.78 30.46 -22.45
N GLY A 266 38.88 31.08 -21.68
CA GLY A 266 38.01 32.18 -22.12
C GLY A 266 37.72 33.20 -21.01
N SER A 267 36.77 34.10 -21.24
CA SER A 267 36.40 35.11 -20.23
C SER A 267 35.56 34.48 -19.11
N ARG A 268 35.76 34.95 -17.86
CA ARG A 268 34.96 34.51 -16.68
C ARG A 268 33.44 34.69 -16.91
N GLY A 269 33.04 35.66 -17.72
CA GLY A 269 31.64 35.88 -18.08
C GLY A 269 31.03 34.70 -18.84
N MET A 270 31.73 34.18 -19.85
CA MET A 270 31.26 33.02 -20.60
C MET A 270 31.20 31.76 -19.74
N ALA A 271 32.18 31.57 -18.85
CA ALA A 271 32.19 30.46 -17.89
C ALA A 271 30.96 30.49 -16.96
N ASN A 272 30.61 31.65 -16.41
CA ASN A 272 29.43 31.81 -15.58
C ASN A 272 28.13 31.55 -16.35
N ILE A 273 28.01 32.05 -17.58
CA ILE A 273 26.84 31.80 -18.43
C ILE A 273 26.68 30.31 -18.70
N ALA A 274 27.76 29.62 -19.08
CA ALA A 274 27.74 28.18 -19.32
C ALA A 274 27.33 27.39 -18.06
N ARG A 275 27.86 27.76 -16.90
CA ARG A 275 27.52 27.14 -15.61
C ARG A 275 26.03 27.29 -15.28
N VAL A 276 25.51 28.51 -15.38
CA VAL A 276 24.09 28.80 -15.09
C VAL A 276 23.18 28.09 -16.09
N ALA A 277 23.55 28.04 -17.37
CA ALA A 277 22.79 27.34 -18.40
C ALA A 277 22.73 25.83 -18.13
N ILE A 278 23.86 25.20 -17.79
CA ILE A 278 23.92 23.76 -17.47
C ILE A 278 23.10 23.47 -16.20
N LEU A 279 23.28 24.25 -15.13
CA LEU A 279 22.53 24.05 -13.89
C LEU A 279 21.02 24.24 -14.09
N GLY A 280 20.58 25.24 -14.86
CA GLY A 280 19.17 25.44 -15.18
C GLY A 280 18.57 24.26 -15.94
N LEU A 281 19.29 23.73 -16.93
CA LEU A 281 18.86 22.57 -17.71
C LEU A 281 18.83 21.28 -16.88
N VAL A 282 19.87 21.04 -16.09
CA VAL A 282 19.96 19.88 -15.18
C VAL A 282 18.87 19.93 -14.13
N LEU A 283 18.58 21.11 -13.57
CA LEU A 283 17.51 21.29 -12.59
C LEU A 283 16.15 20.97 -13.21
N ALA A 284 15.88 21.45 -14.43
CA ALA A 284 14.66 21.12 -15.14
C ALA A 284 14.54 19.61 -15.43
N MET A 285 15.60 18.96 -15.93
CA MET A 285 15.61 17.52 -16.19
C MET A 285 15.47 16.70 -14.90
N GLY A 286 16.14 17.12 -13.83
CA GLY A 286 16.06 16.50 -12.51
C GLY A 286 14.65 16.56 -11.97
N LEU A 287 14.05 17.75 -11.88
CA LEU A 287 12.68 17.95 -11.38
C LEU A 287 11.64 17.18 -12.21
N LYS A 288 11.79 17.15 -13.54
CA LYS A 288 10.95 16.35 -14.43
C LYS A 288 11.09 14.85 -14.15
N SER A 289 12.32 14.35 -13.95
CA SER A 289 12.52 12.93 -13.62
C SER A 289 11.91 12.54 -12.28
N MET A 290 11.73 13.49 -11.36
CA MET A 290 11.07 13.27 -10.07
C MET A 290 9.55 13.17 -10.19
N GLY A 291 8.97 13.44 -11.37
CA GLY A 291 7.52 13.52 -11.58
C GLY A 291 6.90 14.76 -10.93
N LEU A 292 7.71 15.75 -10.55
CA LEU A 292 7.24 16.98 -9.92
C LEU A 292 6.66 17.91 -10.98
N ALA A 293 5.37 17.73 -11.23
CA ALA A 293 4.56 18.58 -12.10
C ALA A 293 5.26 18.86 -13.45
N ASP A 294 5.53 17.79 -14.21
CA ASP A 294 6.23 17.83 -15.51
C ASP A 294 5.75 18.95 -16.42
N ASN A 295 4.44 19.20 -16.45
CA ASN A 295 3.85 20.28 -17.23
C ASN A 295 4.32 21.67 -16.77
N ILE A 296 4.43 21.92 -15.48
CA ILE A 296 4.95 23.18 -14.93
C ILE A 296 6.42 23.34 -15.34
N VAL A 297 7.23 22.29 -15.19
CA VAL A 297 8.65 22.34 -15.57
C VAL A 297 8.84 22.55 -17.06
N ASN A 298 8.12 21.80 -17.90
CA ASN A 298 8.16 21.92 -19.35
C ASN A 298 7.68 23.30 -19.82
N MET A 299 6.61 23.84 -19.24
CA MET A 299 6.12 25.18 -19.57
C MET A 299 7.12 26.26 -19.13
N ALA A 300 7.60 26.21 -17.89
CA ALA A 300 8.54 27.20 -17.38
C ALA A 300 9.83 27.23 -18.22
N PHE A 301 10.42 26.07 -18.51
CA PHE A 301 11.62 25.97 -19.33
C PHE A 301 11.35 26.31 -20.80
N GLY A 302 10.20 25.88 -21.33
CA GLY A 302 9.76 26.24 -22.68
C GLY A 302 9.59 27.75 -22.84
N PHE A 303 9.05 28.44 -21.84
CA PHE A 303 8.90 29.89 -21.84
C PHE A 303 10.24 30.62 -21.63
N THR A 304 11.16 30.10 -20.83
CA THR A 304 12.48 30.74 -20.68
C THR A 304 13.32 30.59 -21.94
N ILE A 305 13.35 29.41 -22.56
CA ILE A 305 14.01 29.26 -23.87
C ILE A 305 13.27 30.06 -24.94
N GLY A 306 11.94 30.03 -24.93
CA GLY A 306 11.11 30.79 -25.85
C GLY A 306 11.37 32.30 -25.76
N SER A 307 11.50 32.85 -24.55
CA SER A 307 11.81 34.27 -24.35
C SER A 307 13.22 34.62 -24.80
N VAL A 308 14.22 33.77 -24.54
CA VAL A 308 15.58 33.95 -25.05
C VAL A 308 15.60 33.88 -26.57
N ALA A 309 14.85 32.95 -27.18
CA ALA A 309 14.73 32.83 -28.63
C ALA A 309 14.11 34.09 -29.25
N ILE A 310 13.04 34.62 -28.66
CA ILE A 310 12.41 35.87 -29.10
C ILE A 310 13.36 37.06 -28.93
N ALA A 311 14.00 37.21 -27.77
CA ALA A 311 14.96 38.28 -27.52
C ALA A 311 16.12 38.24 -28.52
N THR A 312 16.64 37.04 -28.81
CA THR A 312 17.69 36.83 -29.80
C THR A 312 17.21 37.18 -31.20
N ALA A 313 16.03 36.71 -31.60
CA ALA A 313 15.43 37.02 -32.89
C ALA A 313 15.23 38.54 -33.07
N LEU A 314 14.80 39.25 -32.03
CA LEU A 314 14.65 40.71 -32.05
C LEU A 314 16.01 41.42 -32.11
N ALA A 315 17.00 40.98 -31.32
CA ALA A 315 18.33 41.57 -31.31
C ALA A 315 19.03 41.45 -32.67
N PHE A 316 18.99 40.26 -33.30
CA PHE A 316 19.54 40.06 -34.64
C PHE A 316 18.69 40.72 -35.73
N GLY A 317 17.36 40.68 -35.60
CA GLY A 317 16.46 41.30 -36.58
C GLY A 317 16.61 42.82 -36.64
N LEU A 318 16.69 43.47 -35.49
CA LEU A 318 16.88 44.93 -35.42
C LEU A 318 18.34 45.32 -35.72
N GLY A 319 19.32 44.60 -35.16
CA GLY A 319 20.75 44.89 -35.36
C GLY A 319 21.28 44.56 -36.76
N GLY A 320 20.71 43.57 -37.44
CA GLY A 320 21.09 43.17 -38.80
C GLY A 320 20.40 43.95 -39.93
N ARG A 321 19.51 44.89 -39.58
CA ARG A 321 18.67 45.61 -40.56
C ARG A 321 19.49 46.33 -41.62
N GLU A 322 20.58 46.98 -41.24
CA GLU A 322 21.44 47.74 -42.16
C GLU A 322 22.28 46.84 -43.06
N ALA A 323 22.78 45.73 -42.53
CA ALA A 323 23.47 44.71 -43.30
C ALA A 323 22.54 44.07 -44.34
N ALA A 324 21.32 43.70 -43.93
CA ALA A 324 20.29 43.16 -44.82
C ALA A 324 19.91 44.17 -45.92
N LYS A 325 19.74 45.46 -45.57
CA LYS A 325 19.48 46.54 -46.53
C LYS A 325 20.59 46.66 -47.57
N THR A 326 21.86 46.56 -47.15
CA THR A 326 23.02 46.67 -48.04
C THR A 326 23.09 45.51 -49.02
N VAL A 327 22.87 44.28 -48.56
CA VAL A 327 22.84 43.08 -49.42
C VAL A 327 21.67 43.15 -50.40
N ALA A 328 20.48 43.52 -49.94
CA ALA A 328 19.30 43.67 -50.79
C ALA A 328 19.50 44.74 -51.88
N ASN A 329 20.08 45.89 -51.53
CA ASN A 329 20.40 46.95 -52.49
C ASN A 329 21.45 46.51 -53.54
N ASN A 330 22.46 45.75 -53.13
CA ASN A 330 23.47 45.20 -54.04
C ASN A 330 22.87 44.17 -55.01
N TRP A 331 21.91 43.37 -54.55
CA TRP A 331 21.15 42.46 -55.40
C TRP A 331 20.25 43.21 -56.38
N ALA A 332 19.47 44.17 -55.89
CA ALA A 332 18.57 44.98 -56.70
C ALA A 332 19.33 45.73 -57.80
N SER A 333 20.51 46.29 -57.48
CA SER A 333 21.35 47.01 -58.45
C SER A 333 22.03 46.12 -59.49
N LYS A 334 22.26 44.83 -59.22
CA LYS A 334 22.72 43.86 -60.23
C LYS A 334 21.62 43.49 -61.22
N ILE A 335 20.39 43.38 -60.76
CA ILE A 335 19.23 43.02 -61.61
C ILE A 335 18.80 44.22 -62.48
N THR A 336 18.92 45.44 -61.99
CA THR A 336 18.57 46.67 -62.74
C THR A 336 19.67 47.20 -63.65
N ARG A 337 20.83 46.54 -63.72
CA ARG A 337 21.95 46.87 -64.63
C ARG A 337 22.01 46.01 -65.91
N GLN A 338 21.02 45.15 -66.13
CA GLN A 338 20.73 44.55 -67.44
C GLN A 338 19.58 45.29 -68.10
#